data_AF-A0A434DWR2-F1
#
_entry.id   AF-A0A434DWR2-F1
#
_cell.length_a   1.000
_cell.length_b   1.000
_cell.length_c   1.000
_cell.angle_alpha   90.00
_cell.angle_beta   90.00
_cell.angle_gamma   90.00
#
_symmetry.space_group_name_H-M   'P 1'
#
loop_
_entity.id
_entity.type
_entity.pdbx_description
1 polymer ?
#
loop_
_entity_poly.entity_id
_entity_poly.type
_entity_poly.pdbx_seq_one_letter_code
_entity_poly.pdbx_strand_id
1 'polypeptide(L)'
;LLMFFDVGGSMDDHIKSVEELFSAARAEFRQLEYFYFHNCLYEGVWKDNRRRHAEVIPTFDLLHKYGPDYKVIVVGDASMSPYEIAHPGGSVEHWNPEAGVVWLNRLLQQWPNAVWLNPENEKHWGYTHSIAMIRDIFGGRMFPLTLAGLEAATKQLSRKH
;
A
#
# COMPACT_ATOMS: atom_id res chain seq x y z
N LEU A 1 -4.04 -3.58 12.61
CA LEU A 1 -3.35 -2.73 11.61
C LEU A 1 -2.83 -3.67 10.53
N LEU A 2 -3.20 -3.45 9.28
CA LEU A 2 -2.65 -4.15 8.13
C LEU A 2 -1.69 -3.20 7.41
N MET A 3 -0.53 -3.71 7.03
CA MET A 3 0.46 -2.96 6.28
C MET A 3 0.69 -3.64 4.94
N PHE A 4 0.68 -2.85 3.87
CA PHE A 4 0.99 -3.31 2.53
C PHE A 4 2.22 -2.55 2.04
N PHE A 5 3.28 -3.28 1.76
CA PHE A 5 4.54 -2.74 1.29
C PHE A 5 4.67 -2.99 -0.19
N ASP A 6 4.77 -1.90 -0.94
CA ASP A 6 5.27 -1.96 -2.29
C ASP A 6 6.74 -2.36 -2.24
N VAL A 7 7.08 -3.41 -2.96
CA VAL A 7 8.46 -3.86 -3.12
C VAL A 7 8.78 -3.89 -4.60
N GLY A 8 9.99 -3.50 -4.96
CA GLY A 8 10.37 -3.05 -6.29
C GLY A 8 11.57 -2.13 -6.14
N GLY A 9 12.53 -2.14 -7.07
CA GLY A 9 13.91 -1.69 -6.80
C GLY A 9 14.08 -0.30 -6.16
N SER A 10 13.16 0.65 -6.37
CA SER A 10 13.17 1.97 -5.73
C SER A 10 12.73 1.98 -4.26
N MET A 11 11.96 0.98 -3.83
CA MET A 11 11.44 0.84 -2.47
C MET A 11 12.34 0.03 -1.52
N ASP A 12 13.31 -0.72 -2.05
CA ASP A 12 14.17 -1.65 -1.29
C ASP A 12 14.86 -0.98 -0.07
N ASP A 13 15.36 0.25 -0.24
CA ASP A 13 16.02 1.01 0.82
C ASP A 13 15.04 1.55 1.88
N HIS A 14 13.78 1.75 1.52
CA HIS A 14 12.76 2.31 2.40
C HIS A 14 12.06 1.25 3.24
N ILE A 15 11.81 0.06 2.68
CA ILE A 15 11.01 -1.01 3.31
C ILE A 15 11.57 -1.37 4.69
N LYS A 16 12.88 -1.62 4.78
CA LYS A 16 13.50 -2.09 6.03
C LYS A 16 13.33 -1.09 7.17
N SER A 17 13.54 0.20 6.91
CA SER A 17 13.38 1.24 7.93
C SER A 17 11.93 1.39 8.37
N VAL A 18 10.96 1.26 7.45
CA VAL A 18 9.53 1.34 7.80
C VAL A 18 9.10 0.10 8.58
N GLU A 19 9.53 -1.08 8.17
CA GLU A 19 9.29 -2.33 8.92
C GLU A 19 9.81 -2.24 10.36
N GLU A 20 11.04 -1.76 10.55
CA GLU A 20 11.65 -1.59 11.87
C GLU A 20 10.87 -0.59 12.72
N LEU A 21 10.46 0.55 12.14
CA LEU A 21 9.65 1.56 12.82
C LEU A 21 8.33 0.99 13.35
N PHE A 22 7.57 0.31 12.48
CA PHE A 22 6.26 -0.23 12.87
C PHE A 22 6.38 -1.50 13.73
N SER A 23 7.46 -2.26 13.58
CA SER A 23 7.78 -3.38 14.47
C SER A 23 8.13 -2.91 15.88
N ALA A 24 8.88 -1.80 16.01
CA ALA A 24 9.14 -1.18 17.30
C ALA A 24 7.85 -0.65 17.94
N ALA A 25 6.92 -0.14 17.13
CA ALA A 25 5.59 0.30 17.57
C ALA A 25 4.60 -0.86 17.80
N ARG A 26 4.97 -2.12 17.58
CA ARG A 26 4.06 -3.28 17.67
C ARG A 26 3.41 -3.42 19.05
N ALA A 27 4.06 -2.98 20.12
CA ALA A 27 3.50 -3.00 21.46
C ALA A 27 2.21 -2.17 21.58
N GLU A 28 2.06 -1.13 20.76
CA GLU A 28 0.87 -0.27 20.70
C GLU A 28 -0.25 -0.88 19.85
N PHE A 29 0.05 -1.89 19.03
CA PHE A 29 -0.91 -2.53 18.11
C PHE A 29 -1.10 -4.01 18.42
N ARG A 30 -2.24 -4.35 19.05
CA ARG A 30 -2.60 -5.75 19.41
C ARG A 30 -2.49 -6.76 18.27
N GLN A 31 -2.78 -6.33 17.03
CA GLN A 31 -2.67 -7.16 15.83
C GLN A 31 -2.05 -6.31 14.71
N LEU A 32 -0.79 -6.59 14.38
CA LEU A 32 -0.04 -6.01 13.28
C LEU A 32 0.31 -7.12 12.28
N GLU A 33 -0.16 -6.97 11.05
CA GLU A 33 0.12 -7.90 9.95
C GLU A 33 0.67 -7.10 8.77
N TYR A 34 1.72 -7.59 8.13
CA TYR A 34 2.29 -7.00 6.92
C TYR A 34 2.18 -7.96 5.73
N PHE A 35 2.11 -7.38 4.54
CA PHE A 35 2.03 -8.03 3.24
C PHE A 35 2.82 -7.21 2.22
N TYR A 36 3.33 -7.87 1.19
CA TYR A 36 4.11 -7.24 0.12
C TYR A 36 3.39 -7.36 -1.23
N PHE A 37 3.54 -6.37 -2.10
CA PHE A 37 3.07 -6.38 -3.50
C PHE A 37 4.13 -5.74 -4.43
N HIS A 38 3.95 -5.77 -5.75
CA HIS A 38 4.88 -5.12 -6.70
C HIS A 38 4.17 -4.00 -7.46
N ASN A 39 4.63 -2.77 -7.27
CA ASN A 39 4.15 -1.52 -7.86
C ASN A 39 2.69 -1.18 -7.53
N CYS A 40 1.75 -2.07 -7.87
CA CYS A 40 0.32 -1.93 -7.55
C CYS A 40 -0.22 -3.22 -6.91
N LEU A 41 -1.26 -3.07 -6.08
CA LEU A 41 -1.98 -4.20 -5.52
C LEU A 41 -2.84 -4.87 -6.61
N TYR A 42 -2.74 -6.20 -6.71
CA TYR A 42 -3.58 -7.01 -7.60
C TYR A 42 -4.14 -8.24 -6.88
N GLU A 43 -4.24 -9.38 -7.56
CA GLU A 43 -4.86 -10.62 -7.06
C GLU A 43 -4.02 -11.39 -6.03
N GLY A 44 -2.74 -11.04 -5.89
CA GLY A 44 -1.82 -11.73 -5.00
C GLY A 44 -0.92 -10.77 -4.23
N VAL A 45 -0.59 -11.18 -3.00
CA VAL A 45 0.41 -10.54 -2.14
C VAL A 45 1.32 -11.60 -1.54
N TRP A 46 2.44 -11.17 -0.95
CA TRP A 46 3.41 -12.07 -0.30
C TRP A 46 3.54 -11.77 1.18
N LYS A 47 4.02 -12.77 1.94
CA LYS A 47 4.42 -12.63 3.35
C LYS A 47 5.90 -12.38 3.56
N ASP A 48 6.72 -12.58 2.54
CA ASP A 48 8.16 -12.37 2.57
C ASP A 48 8.56 -11.57 1.34
N ASN A 49 9.42 -10.56 1.53
CA ASN A 49 10.00 -9.75 0.47
C ASN A 49 10.95 -10.58 -0.44
N ARG A 50 11.44 -11.74 0.03
CA ARG A 50 12.28 -12.67 -0.75
C ARG A 50 11.41 -13.49 -1.72
N ARG A 51 10.95 -12.83 -2.79
CA ARG A 51 10.02 -13.33 -3.82
C ARG A 51 10.36 -14.68 -4.47
N ARG A 52 11.62 -15.12 -4.46
CA ARG A 52 12.08 -16.31 -5.21
C ARG A 52 11.40 -17.63 -4.81
N HIS A 53 10.83 -17.74 -3.60
CA HIS A 53 10.12 -18.94 -3.13
C HIS A 53 8.90 -18.61 -2.26
N ALA A 54 8.41 -17.37 -2.30
CA ALA A 54 7.34 -16.93 -1.42
C ALA A 54 5.99 -17.46 -1.90
N GLU A 55 5.22 -18.06 -0.98
CA GLU A 55 3.83 -18.43 -1.23
C GLU A 55 3.00 -17.17 -1.54
N VAL A 56 2.29 -17.19 -2.67
CA VAL A 56 1.39 -16.11 -3.06
C VAL A 56 0.08 -16.28 -2.30
N ILE A 57 -0.29 -15.28 -1.51
CA ILE A 57 -1.56 -15.24 -0.81
C ILE A 57 -2.56 -14.46 -1.69
N PRO A 58 -3.70 -15.06 -2.04
CA PRO A 58 -4.75 -14.34 -2.76
C PRO A 58 -5.21 -13.10 -1.99
N THR A 59 -5.26 -11.94 -2.64
CA THR A 59 -5.74 -10.70 -2.02
C THR A 59 -7.18 -10.84 -1.53
N PHE A 60 -8.00 -11.63 -2.24
CA PHE A 60 -9.36 -11.96 -1.78
C PHE A 60 -9.38 -12.67 -0.42
N ASP A 61 -8.41 -13.53 -0.12
CA ASP A 61 -8.35 -14.19 1.18
C ASP A 61 -8.13 -13.18 2.30
N LEU A 62 -7.33 -12.13 2.05
CA LEU A 62 -7.17 -11.04 3.00
C LEU A 62 -8.46 -10.24 3.18
N LEU A 63 -9.13 -9.91 2.08
CA LEU A 63 -10.40 -9.18 2.11
C LEU A 63 -11.49 -9.95 2.88
N HIS A 64 -11.51 -11.28 2.78
CA HIS A 64 -12.43 -12.12 3.53
C HIS A 64 -12.02 -12.33 5.00
N LYS A 65 -10.71 -12.44 5.27
CA LYS A 65 -10.17 -12.74 6.61
C LYS A 65 -10.24 -11.54 7.55
N TYR A 66 -9.93 -10.34 7.09
CA TYR A 66 -9.83 -9.16 7.93
C TYR A 66 -11.04 -8.25 7.73
N GLY A 67 -11.85 -8.11 8.78
CA GLY A 67 -13.06 -7.27 8.77
C GLY A 67 -12.79 -5.77 8.56
N PRO A 68 -13.85 -4.98 8.39
CA PRO A 68 -13.75 -3.57 7.98
C PRO A 68 -13.19 -2.63 9.06
N ASP A 69 -13.17 -3.06 10.33
CA ASP A 69 -12.62 -2.27 11.44
C ASP A 69 -11.08 -2.20 11.43
N TYR A 70 -10.42 -2.97 10.57
CA TYR A 70 -8.98 -2.89 10.40
C TYR A 70 -8.58 -1.57 9.76
N LYS A 71 -7.51 -0.99 10.31
CA LYS A 71 -6.81 0.15 9.71
C LYS A 71 -5.75 -0.36 8.75
N VAL A 72 -5.61 0.31 7.61
CA VAL A 72 -4.66 -0.05 6.55
C VAL A 72 -3.67 1.08 6.32
N ILE A 73 -2.39 0.72 6.21
CA ILE A 73 -1.34 1.60 5.73
C ILE A 73 -0.72 0.93 4.52
N VAL A 74 -0.78 1.58 3.37
CA VAL A 74 0.00 1.20 2.19
C VAL A 74 1.27 2.04 2.18
N VAL A 75 2.42 1.44 1.86
CA VAL A 75 3.73 2.10 1.83
C VAL A 75 4.35 1.84 0.47
N GLY A 76 4.55 2.87 -0.33
CA GLY A 76 5.09 2.74 -1.69
C GLY A 76 5.37 4.10 -2.32
N ASP A 77 6.31 4.17 -3.26
CA ASP A 77 6.67 5.40 -3.97
C ASP A 77 5.58 5.86 -4.97
N ALA A 78 4.61 4.98 -5.26
CA ALA A 78 3.56 5.17 -6.24
C ALA A 78 4.10 5.51 -7.65
N SER A 79 5.36 5.19 -7.92
CA SER A 79 6.07 5.48 -9.16
C SER A 79 6.07 4.24 -10.03
N MET A 80 5.13 4.20 -10.98
CA MET A 80 4.90 3.06 -11.85
C MET A 80 4.37 3.52 -13.20
N SER A 81 4.28 2.62 -14.17
CA SER A 81 3.56 2.93 -15.40
C SER A 81 2.09 3.22 -15.08
N PRO A 82 1.47 4.30 -15.58
CA PRO A 82 0.04 4.53 -15.40
C PRO A 82 -0.86 3.37 -15.86
N TYR A 83 -0.37 2.55 -16.79
CA TYR A 83 -1.07 1.36 -17.26
C TYR A 83 -1.22 0.29 -16.18
N GLU A 84 -0.27 0.16 -15.25
CA GLU A 84 -0.35 -0.75 -14.09
C GLU A 84 -1.59 -0.43 -13.24
N ILE A 85 -1.94 0.86 -13.12
CA ILE A 85 -3.12 1.30 -12.38
C ILE A 85 -4.39 1.16 -13.23
N ALA A 86 -4.37 1.62 -14.48
CA ALA A 86 -5.58 1.88 -15.26
C ALA A 86 -6.09 0.70 -16.11
N HIS A 87 -5.24 -0.29 -16.44
CA HIS A 87 -5.59 -1.29 -17.46
C HIS A 87 -5.40 -2.75 -16.98
N PRO A 88 -6.31 -3.68 -17.39
CA PRO A 88 -6.01 -5.11 -17.38
C PRO A 88 -4.75 -5.41 -18.19
N GLY A 89 -3.95 -6.37 -17.74
CA GLY A 89 -2.66 -6.70 -18.35
C GLY A 89 -1.57 -5.63 -18.19
N GLY A 90 -1.79 -4.62 -17.34
CA GLY A 90 -0.83 -3.56 -17.07
C GLY A 90 0.33 -3.98 -16.18
N SER A 91 0.18 -5.05 -15.38
CA SER A 91 1.22 -5.57 -14.48
C SER A 91 2.48 -5.97 -15.26
N VAL A 92 3.64 -5.63 -14.69
CA VAL A 92 4.95 -5.96 -15.27
C VAL A 92 5.45 -7.36 -14.89
N GLU A 93 4.87 -7.99 -13.87
CA GLU A 93 5.28 -9.34 -13.43
C GLU A 93 4.45 -10.46 -14.07
N HIS A 94 3.18 -10.18 -14.39
CA HIS A 94 2.24 -11.18 -14.88
C HIS A 94 1.06 -10.53 -15.60
N TRP A 95 0.23 -11.35 -16.25
CA TRP A 95 -1.04 -10.87 -16.79
C TRP A 95 -2.10 -10.75 -15.69
N ASN A 96 -2.44 -9.53 -15.28
CA ASN A 96 -3.53 -9.26 -14.34
C ASN A 96 -4.88 -9.13 -15.08
N PRO A 97 -5.91 -9.91 -14.74
CA PRO A 97 -7.21 -9.86 -15.43
C PRO A 97 -7.99 -8.56 -15.14
N GLU A 98 -7.70 -7.88 -14.03
CA GLU A 98 -8.37 -6.65 -13.60
C GLU A 98 -7.36 -5.55 -13.32
N ALA A 99 -7.70 -4.31 -13.67
CA ALA A 99 -6.84 -3.14 -13.47
C ALA A 99 -6.50 -2.90 -11.99
N GLY A 100 -5.31 -2.34 -11.71
CA GLY A 100 -4.87 -2.05 -10.34
C GLY A 100 -5.84 -1.16 -9.55
N VAL A 101 -6.46 -0.17 -10.21
CA VAL A 101 -7.49 0.70 -9.62
C VAL A 101 -8.69 -0.08 -9.08
N VAL A 102 -9.05 -1.21 -9.69
CA VAL A 102 -10.15 -2.07 -9.21
C VAL A 102 -9.78 -2.68 -7.86
N TRP A 103 -8.56 -3.18 -7.72
CA TRP A 103 -8.06 -3.77 -6.48
C TRP A 103 -7.86 -2.73 -5.37
N LEU A 104 -7.32 -1.56 -5.70
CA LEU A 104 -7.21 -0.46 -4.74
C LEU A 104 -8.59 0.00 -4.27
N ASN A 105 -9.58 0.11 -5.17
CA ASN A 105 -10.94 0.43 -4.76
C ASN A 105 -11.57 -0.64 -3.87
N ARG A 106 -11.32 -1.94 -4.14
CA ARG A 106 -11.77 -3.02 -3.23
C ARG A 106 -11.13 -2.91 -1.86
N LEU A 107 -9.83 -2.63 -1.80
CA LEU A 107 -9.11 -2.38 -0.54
C LEU A 107 -9.76 -1.23 0.23
N LEU A 108 -10.06 -0.10 -0.43
CA LEU A 108 -10.66 1.08 0.20
C LEU A 108 -12.12 0.85 0.61
N GLN A 109 -12.87 0.03 -0.12
CA GLN A 109 -14.23 -0.37 0.24
C GLN A 109 -14.23 -1.30 1.47
N GLN A 110 -13.30 -2.25 1.52
CA GLN A 110 -13.17 -3.18 2.65
C GLN A 110 -12.65 -2.46 3.90
N TRP A 111 -11.64 -1.60 3.75
CA TRP A 111 -11.04 -0.86 4.87
C TRP A 111 -11.11 0.64 4.63
N PRO A 112 -12.22 1.29 5.01
CA PRO A 112 -12.39 2.74 4.84
C PRO A 112 -11.31 3.55 5.56
N ASN A 113 -10.73 3.01 6.65
CA ASN A 113 -9.61 3.61 7.36
C ASN A 113 -8.27 3.19 6.73
N ALA A 114 -8.03 3.67 5.50
CA ALA A 114 -6.80 3.42 4.76
C ALA A 114 -6.07 4.72 4.41
N VAL A 115 -4.74 4.67 4.42
CA VAL A 115 -3.84 5.75 4.00
C VAL A 115 -2.68 5.19 3.16
N TRP A 116 -2.07 6.05 2.34
CA TRP A 116 -0.85 5.73 1.60
C TRP A 116 0.31 6.57 2.13
N LEU A 117 1.45 5.95 2.45
CA LEU A 117 2.69 6.60 2.82
C LEU A 117 3.66 6.54 1.65
N ASN A 118 4.07 7.71 1.15
CA ASN A 118 4.94 7.82 -0.01
C ASN A 118 6.31 8.40 0.39
N PRO A 119 7.43 7.68 0.20
CA PRO A 119 8.78 8.18 0.48
C PRO A 119 9.27 9.25 -0.50
N GLU A 120 8.66 9.36 -1.68
CA GLU A 120 9.01 10.40 -2.65
C GLU A 120 8.75 11.79 -2.09
N ASN A 121 9.60 12.73 -2.50
CA ASN A 121 9.45 14.12 -2.09
C ASN A 121 8.09 14.65 -2.55
N GLU A 122 7.29 15.15 -1.61
CA GLU A 122 5.93 15.64 -1.88
C GLU A 122 5.86 16.70 -2.98
N LYS A 123 6.93 17.51 -3.13
CA LYS A 123 7.04 18.51 -4.21
C LYS A 123 7.04 17.88 -5.60
N HIS A 124 7.39 16.60 -5.72
CA HIS A 124 7.47 15.87 -6.98
C HIS A 124 6.19 15.10 -7.32
N TRP A 125 5.26 14.95 -6.38
CA TRP A 125 4.05 14.15 -6.59
C TRP A 125 3.16 14.67 -7.73
N GLY A 126 3.22 15.97 -8.04
CA GLY A 126 2.50 16.57 -9.16
C GLY A 126 3.13 16.32 -10.53
N TYR A 127 4.40 15.90 -10.59
CA TYR A 127 5.10 15.67 -11.85
C TYR A 127 4.96 14.22 -12.34
N THR A 128 4.80 13.27 -11.43
CA THR A 128 4.64 11.85 -11.77
C THR A 128 3.16 11.49 -11.83
N HIS A 129 2.68 11.10 -13.01
CA HIS A 129 1.26 10.86 -13.26
C HIS A 129 0.66 9.75 -12.37
N SER A 130 1.38 8.64 -12.17
CA SER A 130 0.92 7.55 -11.31
C SER A 130 0.77 7.97 -9.85
N ILE A 131 1.67 8.83 -9.33
CA ILE A 131 1.56 9.36 -7.96
C ILE A 131 0.28 10.19 -7.82
N ALA A 132 -0.04 11.03 -8.81
CA ALA A 132 -1.28 11.79 -8.82
C ALA A 132 -2.51 10.86 -8.84
N MET A 133 -2.49 9.81 -9.67
CA MET A 133 -3.57 8.81 -9.71
C MET A 133 -3.78 8.11 -8.35
N ILE A 134 -2.70 7.64 -7.71
CA ILE A 134 -2.79 7.01 -6.39
C ILE A 134 -3.35 7.99 -5.35
N ARG A 135 -2.89 9.25 -5.37
CA ARG A 135 -3.42 10.29 -4.47
C ARG A 135 -4.91 10.50 -4.64
N ASP A 136 -5.39 10.53 -5.88
CA ASP A 136 -6.80 10.74 -6.20
C ASP A 136 -7.64 9.52 -5.81
N ILE A 137 -7.16 8.29 -6.06
CA ILE A 137 -7.81 7.04 -5.62
C ILE A 137 -7.95 7.02 -4.09
N PHE A 138 -6.91 7.41 -3.36
CA PHE A 138 -6.94 7.51 -1.90
C PHE A 138 -7.71 8.73 -1.39
N GLY A 139 -8.26 9.58 -2.26
CA GLY A 139 -9.03 10.76 -1.88
C GLY A 139 -8.23 11.76 -1.05
N GLY A 140 -6.94 11.95 -1.40
CA GLY A 140 -6.03 12.84 -0.69
C GLY A 140 -5.46 12.28 0.63
N ARG A 141 -5.74 11.01 0.97
CA ARG A 141 -5.18 10.33 2.16
C ARG A 141 -3.80 9.72 1.89
N MET A 142 -2.97 10.45 1.15
CA MET A 142 -1.58 10.11 0.88
C MET A 142 -0.68 11.10 1.62
N PHE A 143 0.30 10.61 2.38
CA PHE A 143 1.16 11.39 3.26
C PHE A 143 2.63 11.06 3.00
N PRO A 144 3.55 12.04 3.16
CA PRO A 144 4.97 11.78 2.96
C PRO A 144 5.52 10.89 4.07
N LEU A 145 6.49 10.03 3.76
CA LEU A 145 7.20 9.21 4.76
C LEU A 145 8.19 10.06 5.57
N THR A 146 7.64 10.93 6.40
CA THR A 146 8.35 11.81 7.33
C THR A 146 7.65 11.75 8.69
N LEU A 147 8.30 12.24 9.75
CA LEU A 147 7.66 12.27 11.08
C LEU A 147 6.30 13.02 11.05
N ALA A 148 6.25 14.18 10.41
CA ALA A 148 5.02 14.97 10.27
C ALA A 148 3.95 14.23 9.44
N GLY A 149 4.35 13.53 8.37
CA GLY A 149 3.44 12.74 7.56
C GLY A 149 2.89 11.52 8.30
N LEU A 150 3.70 10.86 9.13
CA LEU A 150 3.27 9.76 10.00
C LEU A 150 2.26 10.22 11.07
N GLU A 151 2.49 11.39 11.68
CA GLU A 151 1.54 12.01 12.60
C GLU A 151 0.20 12.33 11.92
N ALA A 152 0.25 12.92 10.72
CA ALA A 152 -0.93 13.23 9.93
C ALA A 152 -1.71 11.97 9.51
N ALA A 153 -0.99 10.94 9.04
CA ALA A 153 -1.56 9.63 8.70
C ALA A 153 -2.24 8.98 9.91
N THR A 154 -1.59 8.99 11.08
CA THR A 154 -2.15 8.46 12.33
C THR A 154 -3.41 9.21 12.75
N LYS A 155 -3.40 10.53 12.63
CA LYS A 155 -4.58 11.38 12.89
C LYS A 155 -5.72 11.11 11.89
N GLN A 156 -5.41 10.82 10.63
CA GLN A 156 -6.41 10.45 9.64
C GLN A 156 -7.03 9.09 10.00
N LEU A 157 -6.22 8.12 10.37
CA LEU A 157 -6.65 6.77 10.77
C LEU A 157 -7.40 6.71 12.10
N SER A 158 -7.39 7.76 12.92
CA SER A 158 -8.13 7.81 14.19
C SER A 158 -9.54 8.39 14.06
N ARG A 159 -9.89 8.98 12.91
CA ARG A 159 -11.24 9.46 12.62
C ARG A 159 -12.18 8.27 12.48
N LYS A 160 -13.34 8.31 13.15
CA LYS A 160 -14.41 7.34 12.92
C LYS A 160 -15.18 7.77 11.67
N HIS A 161 -15.30 6.87 10.70
CA HIS A 161 -16.18 7.00 9.54
C HIS A 161 -17.57 6.48 9.88
#